data_AF-A0A0C2BI48-F1
#
_entry.id   AF-A0A0C2BI48-F1
#
_cell.length_a   1.000
_cell.length_b   1.000
_cell.length_c   1.000
_cell.angle_alpha   90.00
_cell.angle_beta   90.00
_cell.angle_gamma   90.00
#
_symmetry.space_group_name_H-M   'P 1'
#
loop_
_entity.id
_entity.type
_entity.pdbx_description
1 polymer ?
#
loop_
_entity_poly.entity_id
_entity_poly.type
_entity_poly.pdbx_seq_one_letter_code
_entity_poly.pdbx_strand_id
1 'polypeptide(L)'
;MQKERTEMIRIGLAKAPAPKVKISNLMRVLGSDAVQDPTKMEAHVRKQMADRLKKHQQANAERKLTDEQKAAKKTKKIAEDTSLAVHVAVYRVKSLLHPAKKFKVEMNAKQLQMTGVILLHKNINLVVVEGGEFTTILMYHRLLTRRY
;
A
#
# COMPACT_ATOMS: atom_id res chain seq x y z
N MET A 1 17.58 15.78 11.35
CA MET A 1 17.78 15.63 9.88
C MET A 1 18.13 16.94 9.16
N GLN A 2 17.24 17.96 9.10
CA GLN A 2 17.52 19.17 8.31
C GLN A 2 18.53 20.11 8.98
N LYS A 3 18.45 20.26 10.32
CA LYS A 3 19.39 21.04 11.14
C LYS A 3 20.82 20.47 11.11
N GLU A 4 20.95 19.16 11.28
CA GLU A 4 22.26 18.47 11.23
C GLU A 4 22.93 18.62 9.86
N ARG A 5 22.18 18.52 8.75
CA ARG A 5 22.73 18.76 7.41
C ARG A 5 23.21 20.19 7.23
N THR A 6 22.46 21.18 7.72
CA THR A 6 22.90 22.59 7.65
C THR A 6 24.13 22.86 8.50
N GLU A 7 24.24 22.23 9.67
CA GLU A 7 25.43 22.32 10.53
C GLU A 7 26.66 21.67 9.88
N MET A 8 26.49 20.49 9.27
CA MET A 8 27.57 19.83 8.51
C MET A 8 28.05 20.67 7.32
N ILE A 9 27.15 21.39 6.64
CA ILE A 9 27.53 22.31 5.56
C ILE A 9 28.25 23.54 6.14
N ARG A 10 27.77 24.08 7.27
CA ARG A 10 28.36 25.26 7.93
C ARG A 10 29.79 24.98 8.44
N ILE A 11 30.03 23.78 8.94
CA ILE A 11 31.34 23.31 9.42
C ILE A 11 32.25 22.88 8.26
N GLY A 12 31.73 22.80 7.02
CA GLY A 12 32.50 22.44 5.83
C GLY A 12 32.70 20.94 5.59
N LEU A 13 32.08 20.08 6.42
CA LEU A 13 32.11 18.63 6.29
C LEU A 13 31.27 18.12 5.08
N ALA A 14 30.28 18.90 4.64
CA ALA A 14 29.46 18.59 3.48
C ALA A 14 29.40 19.76 2.49
N LYS A 15 29.56 19.49 1.19
CA LYS A 15 29.38 20.52 0.15
C LYS A 15 27.92 20.94 0.05
N ALA A 16 27.69 22.23 -0.16
CA ALA A 16 26.37 22.76 -0.43
C ALA A 16 25.73 22.01 -1.62
N PRO A 17 24.45 21.64 -1.53
CA PRO A 17 23.80 20.88 -2.60
C PRO A 17 23.74 21.73 -3.88
N ALA A 18 24.19 21.15 -4.99
CA ALA A 18 24.14 21.81 -6.29
C ALA A 18 22.69 22.19 -6.68
N PRO A 19 22.50 23.30 -7.43
CA PRO A 19 21.17 23.76 -7.82
C PRO A 19 20.44 22.71 -8.64
N LYS A 20 19.14 22.55 -8.38
CA LYS A 20 18.30 21.57 -9.07
C LYS A 20 17.97 22.03 -10.49
N VAL A 21 18.82 21.67 -11.45
CA VAL A 21 18.59 21.94 -12.88
C VAL A 21 17.50 21.03 -13.45
N LYS A 22 16.70 21.61 -14.34
CA LYS A 22 15.69 20.96 -15.19
C LYS A 22 15.90 21.48 -16.61
N ILE A 23 15.45 20.75 -17.64
CA ILE A 23 15.50 21.23 -19.04
C ILE A 23 14.81 22.61 -19.16
N SER A 24 13.66 22.78 -18.50
CA SER A 24 12.92 24.06 -18.47
C SER A 24 13.71 25.23 -17.86
N ASN A 25 14.67 24.95 -16.97
CA ASN A 25 15.41 25.97 -16.23
C ASN A 25 16.88 26.05 -16.67
N LEU A 26 17.25 25.33 -17.74
CA LEU A 26 18.62 25.19 -18.21
C LEU A 26 19.25 26.55 -18.51
N MET A 27 18.60 27.33 -19.37
CA MET A 27 19.10 28.65 -19.80
C MET A 27 19.16 29.68 -18.66
N ARG A 28 18.32 29.53 -17.64
CA ARG A 28 18.31 30.43 -16.50
C ARG A 28 19.43 30.13 -15.49
N VAL A 29 19.78 28.85 -15.33
CA VAL A 29 20.71 28.39 -14.28
C VAL A 29 22.13 28.26 -14.79
N LEU A 30 22.32 27.86 -16.05
CA LEU A 30 23.63 27.60 -16.66
C LEU A 30 23.85 28.49 -17.89
N GLY A 31 23.24 29.69 -17.93
CA GLY A 31 23.14 30.52 -19.13
C GLY A 31 24.45 30.87 -19.82
N SER A 32 25.53 31.14 -19.10
CA SER A 32 26.86 31.40 -19.69
C SER A 32 27.43 30.18 -20.41
N ASP A 33 27.27 29.01 -19.81
CA ASP A 33 27.87 27.75 -20.27
C ASP A 33 26.97 27.04 -21.30
N ALA A 34 25.66 27.26 -21.22
CA ALA A 34 24.66 26.71 -22.13
C ALA A 34 24.63 27.41 -23.49
N VAL A 35 25.12 28.66 -23.58
CA VAL A 35 25.28 29.38 -24.86
C VAL A 35 26.46 28.85 -25.67
N GLN A 36 27.52 28.35 -25.01
CA GLN A 36 28.69 27.81 -25.69
C GLN A 36 28.44 26.43 -26.31
N ASP A 37 27.86 25.49 -25.55
CA ASP A 37 27.60 24.12 -26.02
C ASP A 37 26.21 23.63 -25.56
N PRO A 38 25.11 23.98 -26.26
CA PRO A 38 23.75 23.67 -25.81
C PRO A 38 23.48 22.15 -25.70
N THR A 39 23.98 21.36 -26.64
CA THR A 39 23.77 19.90 -26.68
C THR A 39 24.46 19.18 -25.53
N LYS A 40 25.68 19.58 -25.18
CA LYS A 40 26.46 19.00 -24.08
C LYS A 40 25.79 19.29 -22.73
N MET A 41 25.29 20.52 -22.56
CA MET A 41 24.62 20.96 -21.35
C MET A 41 23.25 20.29 -21.18
N GLU A 42 22.50 20.12 -22.27
CA GLU A 42 21.26 19.35 -22.25
C GLU A 42 21.50 17.89 -21.85
N ALA A 43 22.50 17.24 -22.44
CA ALA A 43 22.87 15.87 -22.11
C ALA A 43 23.28 15.73 -20.64
N HIS A 44 24.02 16.70 -20.09
CA HIS A 44 24.39 16.73 -18.68
C HIS A 44 23.17 16.86 -17.76
N VAL A 45 22.23 17.75 -18.07
CA VAL A 45 20.99 17.91 -17.28
C VAL A 45 20.08 16.69 -17.40
N ARG A 46 19.97 16.08 -18.57
CA ARG A 46 19.26 14.80 -18.76
C ARG A 46 19.87 13.70 -17.89
N LYS A 47 21.20 13.60 -17.84
CA LYS A 47 21.92 12.64 -16.98
C LYS A 47 21.61 12.89 -15.49
N GLN A 48 21.71 14.13 -15.03
CA GLN A 48 21.36 14.47 -13.64
C GLN A 48 19.88 14.17 -13.32
N MET A 49 18.97 14.42 -14.26
CA MET A 49 17.56 14.07 -14.12
C MET A 49 17.37 12.56 -13.98
N ALA A 50 18.02 11.78 -14.84
CA ALA A 50 17.99 10.33 -14.79
C ALA A 50 18.57 9.80 -13.47
N ASP A 51 19.69 10.33 -13.01
CA ASP A 51 20.30 9.94 -11.73
C ASP A 51 19.38 10.24 -10.54
N ARG A 52 18.67 11.38 -10.55
CA ARG A 52 17.68 11.69 -9.52
C ARG A 52 16.50 10.73 -9.54
N LEU A 53 16.00 10.40 -10.74
CA LEU A 53 14.91 9.44 -10.90
C LEU A 53 15.35 8.06 -10.40
N LYS A 54 16.54 7.61 -10.77
CA LYS A 54 17.13 6.35 -10.34
C LYS A 54 17.27 6.29 -8.83
N LYS A 55 17.85 7.33 -8.19
CA LYS A 55 17.95 7.42 -6.72
C LYS A 55 16.58 7.37 -6.03
N HIS A 56 15.59 8.07 -6.58
CA HIS A 56 14.22 8.03 -6.05
C HIS A 56 13.61 6.64 -6.15
N GLN A 57 13.74 5.98 -7.30
CA GLN A 57 13.24 4.61 -7.50
C GLN A 57 13.98 3.60 -6.60
N GLN A 58 15.29 3.73 -6.45
CA GLN A 58 16.10 2.91 -5.53
C GLN A 58 15.63 3.09 -4.08
N ALA A 59 15.50 4.33 -3.60
CA ALA A 59 15.01 4.59 -2.25
C ALA A 59 13.57 4.07 -2.03
N ASN A 60 12.72 4.10 -3.07
CA ASN A 60 11.38 3.52 -2.98
C ASN A 60 11.41 1.99 -2.99
N ALA A 61 12.33 1.39 -3.75
CA ALA A 61 12.54 -0.05 -3.76
C ALA A 61 13.08 -0.54 -2.41
N GLU A 62 14.02 0.18 -1.80
CA GLU A 62 14.56 -0.09 -0.47
C GLU A 62 13.49 0.01 0.62
N ARG A 63 12.56 0.97 0.51
CA ARG A 63 11.43 1.11 1.44
C ARG A 63 10.25 0.18 1.13
N LYS A 64 10.24 -0.47 -0.03
CA LYS A 64 9.13 -1.32 -0.43
C LYS A 64 9.13 -2.54 0.49
N LEU A 65 8.06 -2.67 1.27
CA LEU A 65 7.86 -3.84 2.12
C LEU A 65 7.98 -5.11 1.28
N THR A 66 8.75 -6.08 1.80
CA THR A 66 8.75 -7.44 1.24
C THR A 66 7.36 -8.06 1.40
N ASP A 67 7.05 -9.08 0.62
CA ASP A 67 5.71 -9.68 0.67
C ASP A 67 5.41 -10.31 2.05
N GLU A 68 6.45 -10.84 2.71
CA GLU A 68 6.38 -11.30 4.10
C GLU A 68 6.06 -10.16 5.08
N GLN A 69 6.71 -9.01 4.94
CA GLN A 69 6.45 -7.84 5.79
C GLN A 69 5.04 -7.28 5.57
N LYS A 70 4.54 -7.31 4.33
CA LYS A 70 3.14 -6.92 4.04
C LYS A 70 2.15 -7.88 4.71
N ALA A 71 2.40 -9.19 4.63
CA ALA A 71 1.57 -10.20 5.27
C ALA A 71 1.55 -10.01 6.78
N ALA A 72 2.71 -9.84 7.41
CA ALA A 72 2.83 -9.57 8.85
C ALA A 72 2.10 -8.29 9.27
N LYS A 73 2.25 -7.20 8.50
CA LYS A 73 1.55 -5.93 8.75
C LYS A 73 0.03 -6.09 8.65
N LYS A 74 -0.47 -6.87 7.69
CA LYS A 74 -1.90 -7.15 7.53
C LYS A 74 -2.43 -7.96 8.71
N THR A 75 -1.74 -9.03 9.10
CA THR A 75 -2.14 -9.86 10.25
C THR A 75 -2.12 -9.06 11.55
N LYS A 76 -1.11 -8.20 11.76
CA LYS A 76 -1.03 -7.34 12.94
C LYS A 76 -2.22 -6.37 13.03
N LYS A 77 -2.56 -5.73 11.92
CA LYS A 77 -3.72 -4.81 11.85
C LYS A 77 -5.02 -5.53 12.23
N ILE A 78 -5.23 -6.73 11.71
CA ILE A 78 -6.45 -7.50 11.98
C ILE A 78 -6.51 -7.93 13.45
N ALA A 79 -5.38 -8.31 14.05
CA ALA A 79 -5.31 -8.63 15.47
C ALA A 79 -5.61 -7.40 16.36
N GLU A 80 -5.06 -6.23 16.02
CA GLU A 80 -5.32 -4.96 16.71
C GLU A 80 -6.81 -4.58 16.62
N ASP A 81 -7.40 -4.64 15.42
CA ASP A 81 -8.80 -4.29 15.21
C ASP A 81 -9.76 -5.24 15.94
N THR A 82 -9.41 -6.53 16.05
CA THR A 82 -10.20 -7.53 16.81
C THR A 82 -10.16 -7.29 18.32
N SER A 83 -9.06 -6.72 18.84
CA SER A 83 -8.92 -6.42 20.27
C SER A 83 -9.78 -5.24 20.75
N LEU A 84 -10.15 -4.34 19.84
CA LEU A 84 -10.93 -3.15 20.18
C LEU A 84 -12.43 -3.43 20.29
N ALA A 85 -12.98 -4.12 19.29
CA ALA A 85 -14.38 -4.51 19.26
C ALA A 85 -14.54 -5.71 18.33
N VAL A 86 -15.43 -6.63 18.70
CA VAL A 86 -15.83 -7.75 17.85
C VAL A 86 -17.26 -7.49 17.38
N HIS A 87 -17.44 -7.47 16.08
CA HIS A 87 -18.74 -7.36 15.46
C HIS A 87 -19.18 -8.74 14.97
N VAL A 88 -20.43 -9.11 15.21
CA VAL A 88 -21.00 -10.41 14.84
C VAL A 88 -22.14 -10.21 13.86
N ALA A 89 -22.17 -10.99 12.78
CA ALA A 89 -23.25 -11.00 11.81
C ALA A 89 -23.79 -12.42 11.63
N VAL A 90 -25.11 -12.54 11.67
CA VAL A 90 -25.82 -13.82 11.53
C VAL A 90 -26.70 -13.77 10.28
N TYR A 91 -26.54 -14.76 9.42
CA TYR A 91 -27.26 -14.86 8.15
C TYR A 91 -28.08 -16.14 8.08
N ARG A 92 -29.33 -16.00 7.66
CA ARG A 92 -30.21 -17.12 7.33
C ARG A 92 -30.15 -17.39 5.83
N VAL A 93 -29.70 -18.58 5.44
CA VAL A 93 -29.57 -19.01 4.05
C VAL A 93 -30.46 -20.22 3.77
N LYS A 94 -31.33 -20.12 2.75
CA LYS A 94 -32.29 -21.20 2.42
C LYS A 94 -31.58 -22.50 2.00
N SER A 95 -30.59 -22.41 1.12
CA SER A 95 -29.83 -23.57 0.64
C SER A 95 -28.36 -23.23 0.44
N LEU A 96 -27.49 -24.08 1.01
CA LEU A 96 -26.03 -24.05 0.91
C LEU A 96 -25.46 -25.35 0.31
N LEU A 97 -26.32 -26.14 -0.36
CA LEU A 97 -25.97 -27.43 -0.94
C LEU A 97 -24.96 -27.33 -2.09
N HIS A 98 -24.95 -26.21 -2.82
CA HIS A 98 -24.07 -26.01 -3.97
C HIS A 98 -22.60 -25.81 -3.52
N PRO A 99 -21.66 -26.70 -3.93
CA PRO A 99 -20.27 -26.65 -3.45
C PRO A 99 -19.58 -25.30 -3.71
N ALA A 100 -19.79 -24.70 -4.89
CA ALA A 100 -19.19 -23.39 -5.20
C ALA A 100 -19.68 -22.25 -4.29
N LYS A 101 -20.94 -22.29 -3.83
CA LYS A 101 -21.47 -21.28 -2.90
C LYS A 101 -20.88 -21.47 -1.51
N LYS A 102 -20.83 -22.71 -1.03
CA LYS A 102 -20.16 -23.07 0.23
C LYS A 102 -18.69 -22.63 0.22
N PHE A 103 -17.96 -22.93 -0.86
CA PHE A 103 -16.57 -22.52 -1.03
C PHE A 103 -16.40 -21.00 -1.02
N LYS A 104 -17.28 -20.25 -1.69
CA LYS A 104 -17.24 -18.77 -1.66
C LYS A 104 -17.44 -18.24 -0.24
N VAL A 105 -18.43 -18.74 0.48
CA VAL A 105 -18.75 -18.32 1.86
C VAL A 105 -17.56 -18.59 2.79
N GLU A 106 -16.96 -19.78 2.69
CA GLU A 106 -15.81 -20.19 3.51
C GLU A 106 -14.51 -19.44 3.15
N MET A 107 -14.16 -19.38 1.86
CA MET A 107 -12.92 -18.73 1.43
C MET A 107 -12.93 -17.23 1.66
N ASN A 108 -14.07 -16.55 1.49
CA ASN A 108 -14.14 -15.12 1.76
C ASN A 108 -13.99 -14.84 3.25
N ALA A 109 -14.58 -15.66 4.13
CA ALA A 109 -14.37 -15.54 5.57
C ALA A 109 -12.88 -15.72 5.92
N LYS A 110 -12.22 -16.74 5.35
CA LYS A 110 -10.78 -16.98 5.54
C LYS A 110 -9.90 -15.86 5.01
N GLN A 111 -10.19 -15.32 3.82
CA GLN A 111 -9.43 -14.22 3.20
C GLN A 111 -9.56 -12.90 3.98
N LEU A 112 -10.73 -12.67 4.58
CA LEU A 112 -11.02 -11.54 5.46
C LEU A 112 -10.57 -11.80 6.91
N GLN A 113 -9.99 -12.98 7.20
CA GLN A 113 -9.58 -13.41 8.54
C GLN A 113 -10.70 -13.30 9.59
N MET A 114 -11.92 -13.63 9.18
CA MET A 114 -13.08 -13.70 10.05
C MET A 114 -13.19 -15.10 10.67
N THR A 115 -13.64 -15.17 11.91
CA THR A 115 -14.00 -16.43 12.57
C THR A 115 -15.50 -16.63 12.52
N GLY A 116 -15.98 -17.84 12.78
CA GLY A 116 -17.40 -18.13 12.71
C GLY A 116 -17.71 -19.60 12.47
N VAL A 117 -18.99 -19.89 12.26
CA VAL A 117 -19.51 -21.24 12.06
C VAL A 117 -20.63 -21.26 11.03
N ILE A 118 -20.68 -22.32 10.24
CA ILE A 118 -21.77 -22.61 9.32
C ILE A 118 -22.54 -23.81 9.85
N LEU A 119 -23.80 -23.60 10.22
CA LEU A 119 -24.73 -24.63 10.65
C LEU A 119 -25.56 -25.05 9.44
N LEU A 120 -25.40 -26.31 9.03
CA LEU A 120 -26.15 -26.90 7.92
C LEU A 120 -27.33 -27.69 8.48
N HIS A 121 -28.54 -27.34 8.04
CA HIS A 121 -29.76 -28.06 8.37
C HIS A 121 -30.70 -28.10 7.16
N LYS A 122 -31.53 -29.14 7.07
CA LYS A 122 -32.32 -29.48 5.88
C LYS A 122 -33.19 -28.31 5.36
N ASN A 123 -33.74 -27.51 6.26
CA ASN A 123 -34.69 -26.44 5.92
C ASN A 123 -34.10 -25.03 6.01
N ILE A 124 -33.09 -24.82 6.86
CA ILE A 124 -32.52 -23.50 7.16
C ILE A 124 -31.04 -23.70 7.43
N ASN A 125 -30.19 -22.96 6.73
CA ASN A 125 -28.76 -22.90 7.03
C ASN A 125 -28.46 -21.57 7.73
N LEU A 126 -27.61 -21.62 8.75
CA LEU A 126 -27.20 -20.45 9.51
C LEU A 126 -25.70 -20.24 9.30
N VAL A 127 -25.33 -19.02 8.91
CA VAL A 127 -23.93 -18.59 8.80
C VAL A 127 -23.72 -17.52 9.86
N VAL A 128 -22.90 -17.83 10.86
CA VAL A 128 -22.47 -16.90 11.89
C VAL A 128 -21.03 -16.55 11.58
N VAL A 129 -20.74 -15.26 11.49
CA VAL A 129 -19.38 -14.74 11.28
C VAL A 129 -19.12 -13.59 12.22
N GLU A 130 -17.92 -13.55 12.76
CA GLU A 130 -17.44 -12.51 13.64
C GLU A 130 -16.10 -11.96 13.12
N GLY A 131 -15.84 -10.69 13.37
CA GLY A 131 -14.61 -10.03 12.96
C GLY A 131 -14.44 -8.67 13.63
N GLY A 132 -13.18 -8.22 13.71
CA GLY A 132 -12.83 -6.96 14.38
C GLY A 132 -13.25 -5.72 13.59
N GLU A 133 -12.92 -5.68 12.30
CA GLU A 133 -13.21 -4.51 11.47
C GLU A 133 -14.65 -4.51 10.95
N PHE A 134 -15.45 -3.50 11.29
CA PHE A 134 -16.81 -3.32 10.76
C PHE A 134 -16.86 -3.33 9.22
N THR A 135 -15.84 -2.79 8.56
CA THR A 135 -15.71 -2.79 7.10
C THR A 135 -15.64 -4.19 6.50
N THR A 136 -14.97 -5.15 7.16
CA THR A 136 -14.87 -6.55 6.68
C THR A 136 -16.23 -7.24 6.72
N ILE A 137 -17.04 -6.98 7.75
CA ILE A 137 -18.41 -7.48 7.84
C ILE A 137 -19.29 -6.90 6.75
N LEU A 138 -19.16 -5.61 6.43
CA LEU A 138 -19.89 -5.00 5.32
C LEU A 138 -19.50 -5.62 3.96
N MET A 139 -18.22 -5.95 3.76
CA MET A 139 -17.76 -6.65 2.55
C MET A 139 -18.40 -8.05 2.46
N TYR A 140 -18.41 -8.78 3.58
CA TYR A 140 -19.01 -10.11 3.67
C TYR A 140 -20.54 -10.06 3.51
N HIS A 141 -21.19 -9.06 4.08
CA HIS A 141 -22.60 -8.77 3.91
C HIS A 141 -22.94 -8.57 2.43
N ARG A 142 -22.15 -7.77 1.72
CA ARG A 142 -22.32 -7.51 0.28
C ARG A 142 -22.12 -8.78 -0.56
N LEU A 143 -21.21 -9.67 -0.15
CA LEU A 143 -21.05 -10.98 -0.78
C LEU A 143 -22.35 -11.80 -0.65
N LEU A 144 -22.84 -11.98 0.58
CA LEU A 144 -24.00 -12.83 0.88
C LEU A 144 -25.33 -12.30 0.34
N THR A 145 -25.46 -10.98 0.17
CA THR A 145 -26.72 -10.36 -0.30
C THR A 145 -26.74 -10.05 -1.78
N ARG A 146 -25.60 -9.72 -2.41
CA ARG A 146 -25.57 -9.24 -3.80
C ARG A 146 -24.82 -10.17 -4.77
N ARG A 147 -23.97 -11.07 -4.29
CA ARG A 147 -23.08 -11.91 -5.13
C ARG A 147 -23.24 -13.42 -4.89
N TYR A 148 -24.18 -13.81 -4.03
CA TYR A 148 -24.44 -15.18 -3.56
C TYR A 148 -25.35 -15.98 -4.51
#